data_AF-A0A0D3I5S7-F1
#
_entry.id   AF-A0A0D3I5S7-F1
#
_cell.length_a   1.000
_cell.length_b   1.000
_cell.length_c   1.000
_cell.angle_alpha   90.00
_cell.angle_beta   90.00
_cell.angle_gamma   90.00
#
_symmetry.space_group_name_H-M   'P 1'
#
loop_
_entity.id
_entity.type
_entity.pdbx_description
1 polymer ?
#
loop_
_entity_poly.entity_id
_entity_poly.type
_entity_poly.pdbx_seq_one_letter_code
_entity_poly.pdbx_strand_id
1 'polypeptide(L)' 'CRMLVEEVEHFQLSGLPARRPNSMNNYGLILNEIGLRASLSRLQAAIAPLARAVFPAEGRSLDDHHSFVVSYK' A
#
# COMPACT_ATOMS: atom_id res chain seq x y z
N CYS A 1 -9.78 8.59 1.64
CA CYS A 1 -9.30 7.30 2.20
C CYS A 1 -10.41 6.33 2.59
N ARG A 2 -11.65 6.77 2.91
CA ARG A 2 -12.76 5.89 3.31
C ARG A 2 -12.93 4.64 2.43
N MET A 3 -12.98 4.80 1.10
CA MET A 3 -13.10 3.68 0.15
C MET A 3 -11.99 2.63 0.28
N LEU A 4 -10.75 3.03 0.58
CA LEU A 4 -9.64 2.10 0.78
C LEU A 4 -9.82 1.29 2.07
N VAL A 5 -10.33 1.93 3.12
CA VAL A 5 -10.63 1.26 4.40
C VAL A 5 -11.75 0.26 4.22
N GLU A 6 -12.85 0.67 3.57
CA GLU A 6 -13.98 -0.21 3.23
C GLU A 6 -13.53 -1.41 2.39
N GLU A 7 -12.67 -1.20 1.38
CA GLU A 7 -12.15 -2.31 0.57
C GLU A 7 -11.27 -3.29 1.35
N VAL A 8 -10.45 -2.78 2.27
CA VAL A 8 -9.65 -3.61 3.18
C VAL A 8 -10.55 -4.47 4.07
N GLU A 9 -11.62 -3.88 4.62
CA GLU A 9 -12.60 -4.60 5.43
C GLU A 9 -13.36 -5.66 4.61
N HIS A 10 -13.84 -5.29 3.42
CA HIS A 10 -14.51 -6.22 2.50
C HIS A 10 -13.60 -7.40 2.13
N PHE A 11 -12.34 -7.14 1.80
CA PHE A 11 -11.39 -8.20 1.48
C PHE A 11 -11.20 -9.15 2.67
N GLN A 12 -11.08 -8.63 3.90
CA GLN A 12 -10.98 -9.47 5.09
C GLN A 12 -12.23 -10.32 5.32
N LEU A 13 -13.42 -9.74 5.12
CA LEU A 13 -14.70 -10.44 5.27
C LEU A 13 -14.92 -11.50 4.18
N SER A 14 -14.29 -11.35 3.01
CA SER A 14 -14.41 -12.31 1.90
C SER A 14 -13.84 -13.70 2.22
N GLY A 15 -12.93 -13.81 3.20
CA GLY A 15 -12.25 -15.05 3.52
C GLY A 15 -11.22 -15.51 2.48
N LEU A 16 -10.91 -14.68 1.47
CA LEU A 16 -9.87 -14.97 0.49
C LEU A 16 -8.49 -15.09 1.16
N PRO A 17 -7.61 -15.96 0.65
CA PRO A 17 -6.26 -16.09 1.18
C PRO A 17 -5.49 -14.78 1.03
N ALA A 18 -4.86 -14.35 2.13
CA ALA A 18 -4.10 -13.11 2.18
C ALA A 18 -2.78 -13.33 2.88
N ARG A 19 -1.69 -12.81 2.30
CA ARG A 19 -0.40 -12.78 2.99
C ARG A 19 -0.36 -11.62 3.98
N ARG A 20 0.18 -11.90 5.15
CA ARG A 20 0.38 -10.87 6.19
C ARG A 20 1.70 -10.13 5.98
N PRO A 21 1.74 -8.80 6.24
CA PRO A 21 2.97 -8.02 6.05
C PRO A 21 4.13 -8.51 6.93
N ASN A 22 3.81 -8.99 8.14
CA ASN A 22 4.76 -9.62 9.06
C ASN A 22 4.00 -10.48 10.09
N SER A 23 4.75 -11.21 10.93
CA SER A 23 4.22 -12.10 11.97
C SER A 23 3.53 -11.38 13.14
N MET A 24 3.75 -10.07 13.29
CA MET A 24 3.15 -9.26 14.37
C MET A 24 1.85 -8.58 13.96
N ASN A 25 1.54 -8.53 12.66
CA ASN A 25 0.39 -7.82 12.11
C ASN A 25 -0.66 -8.79 11.57
N ASN A 26 -1.44 -9.38 12.48
CA ASN A 26 -2.50 -10.35 12.16
C ASN A 26 -3.65 -9.77 11.34
N TYR A 27 -3.79 -8.44 11.28
CA TYR A 27 -4.88 -7.75 10.61
C TYR A 27 -4.42 -6.92 9.42
N GLY A 28 -3.13 -6.94 9.11
CA GLY A 28 -2.59 -6.25 7.94
C GLY A 28 -2.87 -6.98 6.65
N LEU A 29 -2.94 -6.23 5.55
CA LEU A 29 -3.01 -6.73 4.19
C LEU A 29 -1.92 -6.11 3.34
N ILE A 30 -1.26 -6.94 2.53
CA ILE A 30 -0.36 -6.47 1.47
C ILE A 30 -1.24 -6.04 0.29
N LEU A 31 -1.34 -4.72 0.07
CA LEU A 31 -2.24 -4.14 -0.93
C LEU A 31 -1.85 -4.55 -2.36
N ASN A 32 -0.56 -4.78 -2.60
CA ASN A 32 -0.07 -5.27 -3.89
C ASN A 32 -0.66 -6.63 -4.28
N GLU A 33 -1.01 -7.48 -3.30
CA GLU A 33 -1.46 -8.86 -3.53
C GLU A 33 -3.00 -8.97 -3.62
N ILE A 34 -3.74 -7.92 -3.25
CA ILE A 34 -5.21 -7.89 -3.32
C ILE A 34 -5.74 -7.09 -4.52
N GLY A 35 -4.91 -6.90 -5.55
CA GLY A 35 -5.29 -6.22 -6.79
C GLY A 35 -5.08 -4.71 -6.82
N LEU A 36 -4.53 -4.10 -5.76
CA LEU A 36 -4.34 -2.64 -5.68
C LEU A 36 -2.96 -2.16 -6.14
N ARG A 37 -2.07 -3.03 -6.64
CA ARG A 37 -0.72 -2.62 -7.11
C ARG A 37 -0.79 -1.46 -8.11
N ALA A 38 -1.63 -1.55 -9.15
CA ALA A 38 -1.72 -0.51 -10.18
C ALA A 38 -2.16 0.85 -9.62
N SER A 39 -3.10 0.87 -8.68
CA SER A 39 -3.55 2.09 -8.00
C SER A 39 -2.41 2.72 -7.19
N LEU A 40 -1.61 1.89 -6.51
CA LEU A 40 -0.47 2.33 -5.71
C LEU A 40 0.71 2.77 -6.60
N SER A 41 0.91 2.18 -7.78
CA SER A 41 1.88 2.67 -8.77
C SER A 41 1.50 4.07 -9.28
N ARG A 42 0.20 4.35 -9.47
CA ARG A 42 -0.27 5.70 -9.80
C ARG A 42 -0.03 6.69 -8.66
N LEU A 43 -0.20 6.26 -7.41
CA LEU A 43 0.13 7.06 -6.24
C LEU A 43 1.63 7.37 -6.17
N GLN A 44 2.51 6.38 -6.39
CA GLN A 44 3.96 6.57 -6.48
C GLN A 44 4.33 7.62 -7.53
N ALA A 45 3.73 7.55 -8.72
CA ALA A 45 3.95 8.53 -9.77
C ALA A 45 3.49 9.94 -9.35
N ALA A 46 2.37 10.05 -8.63
CA ALA A 46 1.84 11.32 -8.13
C ALA A 46 2.73 11.95 -7.04
N ILE A 47 3.40 11.15 -6.21
CA ILE A 47 4.31 11.65 -5.16
C ILE A 47 5.75 11.86 -5.65
N ALA A 48 6.14 11.31 -6.79
CA ALA A 48 7.51 11.43 -7.32
C ALA A 48 8.01 12.88 -7.47
N PRO A 49 7.18 13.87 -7.91
CA PRO A 49 7.61 15.27 -7.93
C PRO A 49 7.95 15.82 -6.54
N LEU A 50 7.17 15.45 -5.51
CA LEU A 50 7.43 15.83 -4.13
C LEU A 50 8.73 15.20 -3.61
N ALA A 51 8.94 13.91 -3.87
CA ALA A 51 10.18 13.23 -3.50
C ALA A 51 11.40 13.93 -4.10
N ARG A 52 11.35 14.29 -5.38
CA ARG A 52 12.43 15.02 -6.08
C ARG A 52 12.68 16.42 -5.51
N ALA A 53 11.63 17.11 -5.07
CA ALA A 53 11.74 18.45 -4.52
C ALA A 53 12.38 18.45 -3.12
N VAL A 54 12.06 17.45 -2.30
CA VAL A 54 12.56 17.34 -0.92
C VAL A 54 13.91 16.62 -0.84
N PHE A 55 14.14 15.66 -1.73
CA PHE A 55 15.37 14.86 -1.82
C PHE A 55 15.91 14.87 -3.26
N PRO A 56 16.71 15.89 -3.64
CA PRO A 56 17.15 16.07 -5.02
C PRO A 56 17.99 14.91 -5.59
N ALA A 57 18.73 14.20 -4.72
CA ALA A 57 19.54 13.05 -5.12
C ALA A 57 18.73 11.74 -5.05
N GLU A 58 18.16 11.44 -3.89
CA GLU A 58 17.50 10.16 -3.58
C GLU A 58 16.10 10.07 -4.21
N GLY A 59 15.35 11.17 -4.19
CA GLY A 59 13.99 11.25 -4.74
C GLY A 59 13.92 11.40 -6.26
N ARG A 60 15.06 11.30 -6.95
CA ARG A 60 15.14 11.46 -8.41
C ARG A 60 14.36 10.37 -9.16
N SER A 61 14.31 9.17 -8.60
CA SER A 61 13.61 8.02 -9.15
C SER A 61 12.99 7.19 -8.02
N LEU A 62 11.73 6.78 -8.19
CA LEU A 62 11.07 5.78 -7.36
C LEU A 62 10.80 4.58 -8.26
N ASP A 63 11.38 3.43 -7.95
CA ASP A 63 11.52 2.26 -8.82
C ASP A 63 10.49 1.16 -8.52
N ASP A 64 10.18 0.90 -7.24
CA ASP A 64 9.10 -0.01 -6.84
C ASP A 64 8.45 0.43 -5.52
N HIS A 65 7.34 -0.23 -5.19
CA HIS A 65 6.66 -0.07 -3.91
C HIS A 65 6.21 -1.41 -3.35
N HIS A 66 6.43 -1.56 -2.05
CA HIS A 66 5.77 -2.57 -1.24
C HIS A 66 4.78 -1.88 -0.30
N SER A 67 3.49 -2.10 -0.54
CA SER A 67 2.42 -1.33 0.09
C SER A 67 1.54 -2.25 0.90
N PHE A 68 1.35 -1.91 2.18
CA PHE A 68 0.50 -2.66 3.09
C PHE A 68 -0.21 -1.73 4.05
N VAL A 69 -1.29 -2.24 4.66
CA VAL A 69 -2.01 -1.56 5.74
C VAL A 69 -1.71 -2.21 7.08
N VAL A 70 -1.75 -1.40 8.12
CA VAL A 70 -1.65 -1.83 9.52
C VAL A 70 -2.93 -1.39 10.20
N SER A 71 -3.53 -2.30 10.98
CA SER A 71 -4.66 -1.98 11.84
C SER A 71 -4.22 -2.10 13.29
N TYR A 72 -4.40 -1.02 14.04
CA TYR A 72 -4.22 -1.00 15.48
C TYR A 72 -5.60 -1.16 16.15
N LYS A 73 -5.63 -1.78 17.33
CA LYS A 73 -6.82 -1.85 18.19
C LYS A 73 -6.59 -0.95 19.40
#